data_AF-A0A2V9MPM1-F1
#
_entry.id   AF-A0A2V9MPM1-F1
#
_cell.length_a   1.000
_cell.length_b   1.000
_cell.length_c   1.000
_cell.angle_alpha   90.00
_cell.angle_beta   90.00
_cell.angle_gamma   90.00
#
_symmetry.space_group_name_H-M   'P 1'
#
loop_
_entity.id
_entity.type
_entity.pdbx_description
1 polymer ?
#
loop_
_entity_poly.entity_id
_entity_poly.type
_entity_poly.pdbx_seq_one_letter_code
_entity_poly.pdbx_strand_id
1 'polypeptide(L)'
;MLAESVLPLYYDPNSTEGKLALNLADDSVLKDVAFSRFRVRAGDDTSCLNLYQPRNPKILAPTEEFIRSGRFAFRDSLARSPEEKRNPWLLLEKQIGDGKIPVIADSNSMAYALHLRLGEELILNQGSEHPVGLKLVGALADSLFQSEILMSEPNFLRLFPDQEGYRFFLLDVAPEKTPAVTALLEDRLSDFGFDAIPTSERLAGFHRVENTYLSTFQSLGGLGLVLGTMGLAAVLWRNALERRRELALLQAVGYNPSRLGLIILSENILLLGAGIVTGTLCALLAIVPAFSGHGGILPMVSMGSLLLAVLATGAAASLLATAIALRSPLLPALRSE
;
A
#
# COMPACT_ATOMS: atom_id res chain seq x y z
N MET A 1 4.64 -4.03 -17.61
CA MET A 1 6.10 -3.99 -17.34
C MET A 1 6.60 -2.57 -17.48
N LEU A 2 7.74 -2.26 -16.87
CA LEU A 2 8.42 -0.97 -16.94
C LEU A 2 9.82 -1.21 -17.50
N ALA A 3 10.29 -0.33 -18.37
CA ALA A 3 11.65 -0.37 -18.85
C ALA A 3 12.27 1.02 -18.91
N GLU A 4 13.58 1.09 -18.67
CA GLU A 4 14.37 2.31 -18.81
C GLU A 4 15.53 2.06 -19.77
N SER A 5 15.99 3.12 -20.44
CA SER A 5 17.19 3.07 -21.27
C SER A 5 18.19 4.15 -20.87
N VAL A 6 19.46 3.77 -20.90
CA VAL A 6 20.57 4.70 -20.64
C VAL A 6 20.66 5.73 -21.77
N LEU A 7 20.59 5.25 -23.03
CA LEU A 7 20.59 6.10 -24.22
C LEU A 7 19.17 6.36 -24.73
N PRO A 8 18.91 7.54 -25.33
CA PRO A 8 17.60 7.87 -25.88
C PRO A 8 17.27 7.04 -27.13
N LEU A 9 16.05 6.49 -27.16
CA LEU A 9 15.47 5.90 -28.36
C LEU A 9 14.67 6.97 -29.11
N TYR A 10 15.00 7.15 -30.39
CA TYR A 10 14.32 8.09 -31.28
C TYR A 10 13.22 7.44 -32.10
N TYR A 11 13.37 6.16 -32.42
CA TYR A 11 12.43 5.39 -33.20
C TYR A 11 11.24 4.91 -32.36
N ASP A 12 10.06 4.87 -32.96
CA ASP A 12 8.85 4.38 -32.31
C ASP A 12 8.76 2.85 -32.34
N PRO A 13 8.92 2.14 -31.20
CA PRO A 13 8.84 0.68 -31.15
C PRO A 13 7.43 0.14 -31.43
N ASN A 14 6.40 0.98 -31.52
CA ASN A 14 5.07 0.55 -31.97
C ASN A 14 4.91 0.58 -33.49
N SER A 15 5.67 1.43 -34.20
CA SER A 15 5.55 1.58 -35.64
C SER A 15 6.34 0.51 -36.39
N THR A 16 5.93 0.17 -37.61
CA THR A 16 6.64 -0.81 -38.44
C THR A 16 8.07 -0.36 -38.73
N GLU A 17 8.27 0.92 -39.05
CA GLU A 17 9.58 1.51 -39.32
C GLU A 17 10.47 1.49 -38.08
N GLY A 18 9.94 1.84 -36.91
CA GLY A 18 10.73 1.84 -35.69
C GLY A 18 11.04 0.44 -35.19
N LYS A 19 10.14 -0.54 -35.36
CA LYS A 19 10.46 -1.95 -35.12
C LYS A 19 11.59 -2.45 -36.01
N LEU A 20 11.60 -2.07 -37.29
CA LEU A 20 12.70 -2.40 -38.20
C LEU A 20 14.01 -1.74 -37.76
N ALA A 21 13.98 -0.43 -37.45
CA ALA A 21 15.16 0.33 -37.04
C ALA A 21 15.76 -0.14 -35.70
N LEU A 22 14.92 -0.63 -34.79
CA LEU A 22 15.32 -1.16 -33.49
C LEU A 22 15.61 -2.67 -33.51
N ASN A 23 15.60 -3.30 -34.69
CA ASN A 23 15.79 -4.75 -34.84
C ASN A 23 14.80 -5.58 -33.99
N LEU A 24 13.55 -5.12 -33.91
CA LEU A 24 12.42 -5.75 -33.23
C LEU A 24 11.38 -6.30 -34.22
N ALA A 25 11.64 -6.19 -35.53
CA ALA A 25 10.77 -6.72 -36.57
C ALA A 25 10.76 -8.26 -36.54
N ASP A 26 9.60 -8.85 -36.86
CA ASP A 26 9.35 -10.30 -36.99
C ASP A 26 9.38 -11.16 -35.71
N ASP A 27 9.51 -10.57 -34.54
CA ASP A 27 9.49 -11.31 -33.28
C ASP A 27 8.05 -11.59 -32.79
N SER A 28 7.62 -12.85 -32.95
CA SER A 28 6.30 -13.34 -32.50
C SER A 28 6.03 -13.11 -31.00
N VAL A 29 7.09 -12.96 -30.21
CA VAL A 29 7.06 -12.68 -28.76
C VAL A 29 6.51 -11.27 -28.48
N LEU A 30 6.79 -10.30 -29.36
CA LEU A 30 6.32 -8.91 -29.25
C LEU A 30 4.94 -8.70 -29.87
N LYS A 31 4.28 -9.76 -30.34
CA LYS A 31 2.91 -9.68 -30.83
C LYS A 31 1.97 -9.27 -29.69
N ASP A 32 1.17 -8.24 -29.96
CA ASP A 32 0.22 -7.61 -29.04
C ASP A 32 0.86 -6.86 -27.86
N VAL A 33 2.17 -6.55 -27.94
CA VAL A 33 2.84 -5.69 -26.98
C VAL A 33 2.80 -4.24 -27.45
N ALA A 34 2.25 -3.36 -26.62
CA ALA A 34 2.22 -1.92 -26.84
C ALA A 34 3.19 -1.20 -25.89
N PHE A 35 3.90 -0.22 -26.43
CA PHE A 35 4.88 0.60 -25.72
C PHE A 35 4.33 2.00 -25.49
N SER A 36 4.10 2.37 -24.24
CA SER A 36 3.92 3.77 -23.85
C SER A 36 5.29 4.38 -23.58
N ARG A 37 5.60 5.52 -24.18
CA ARG A 37 6.93 6.13 -24.11
C ARG A 37 6.89 7.42 -23.32
N PHE A 38 8.01 7.73 -22.69
CA PHE A 38 8.16 8.90 -21.86
C PHE A 38 9.53 9.54 -22.11
N ARG A 39 9.54 10.86 -22.29
CA ARG A 39 10.79 11.64 -22.23
C ARG A 39 11.22 11.76 -20.78
N VAL A 40 12.52 11.83 -20.56
CA VAL A 40 13.08 11.82 -19.21
C VAL A 40 14.03 13.00 -19.06
N ARG A 41 13.77 13.84 -18.06
CA ARG A 41 14.80 14.71 -17.50
C ARG A 41 15.30 14.05 -16.21
N ALA A 42 16.58 13.72 -16.19
CA ALA A 42 17.22 13.21 -14.99
C ALA A 42 17.14 14.23 -13.84
N GLY A 43 17.02 13.73 -12.62
CA GLY A 43 16.88 14.55 -11.42
C GLY A 43 16.81 13.69 -10.17
N ASP A 44 16.54 14.34 -9.05
CA ASP A 44 16.40 13.72 -7.74
C ASP A 44 15.18 12.78 -7.70
N ASP A 45 15.32 11.66 -7.00
CA ASP A 45 14.22 10.73 -6.73
C ASP A 45 13.18 11.39 -5.81
N THR A 46 11.91 11.39 -6.21
CA THR A 46 10.80 11.92 -5.38
C THR A 46 10.09 10.87 -4.54
N SER A 47 10.58 9.63 -4.51
CA SER A 47 9.97 8.57 -3.72
C SER A 47 10.28 8.72 -2.24
N CYS A 48 9.48 8.09 -1.40
CA CYS A 48 9.72 8.01 0.05
C CYS A 48 11.04 7.27 0.41
N LEU A 49 11.72 6.66 -0.57
CA LEU A 49 13.02 6.03 -0.38
C LEU A 49 14.17 7.05 -0.37
N ASN A 50 13.95 8.26 -0.92
CA ASN A 50 14.92 9.33 -0.84
C ASN A 50 14.88 10.00 0.55
N LEU A 51 16.01 9.97 1.25
CA LEU A 51 16.14 10.56 2.60
C LEU A 51 16.18 12.09 2.59
N TYR A 52 16.43 12.71 1.44
CA TYR A 52 16.53 14.16 1.30
C TYR A 52 15.34 14.72 0.52
N GLN A 53 14.92 15.93 0.88
CA GLN A 53 13.91 16.65 0.11
C GLN A 53 14.47 16.98 -1.29
N PRO A 54 13.86 16.46 -2.38
CA PRO A 54 14.36 16.68 -3.73
C PRO A 54 14.13 18.13 -4.15
N ARG A 55 15.17 18.76 -4.71
CA ARG A 55 15.09 20.15 -5.19
C ARG A 55 14.93 20.22 -6.71
N ASN A 56 15.52 19.26 -7.42
CA ASN A 56 15.42 19.14 -8.87
C ASN A 56 14.94 17.74 -9.23
N PRO A 57 13.64 17.46 -9.04
CA PRO A 57 13.09 16.12 -9.21
C PRO A 57 13.24 15.61 -10.66
N LYS A 58 13.31 14.28 -10.80
CA LYS A 58 13.19 13.59 -12.10
C LYS A 58 11.82 13.89 -12.70
N ILE A 59 11.82 14.28 -13.99
CA ILE A 59 10.58 14.62 -14.70
C ILE A 59 10.38 13.65 -15.86
N LEU A 60 9.18 13.09 -15.93
CA LEU A 60 8.72 12.30 -17.06
C LEU A 60 7.72 13.07 -17.89
N ALA A 61 7.78 12.91 -19.21
CA ALA A 61 6.78 13.44 -20.10
C ALA A 61 6.14 12.32 -20.93
N PRO A 62 4.91 11.88 -20.59
CA PRO A 62 4.19 10.91 -21.39
C PRO A 62 3.85 11.46 -22.77
N THR A 63 3.77 10.58 -23.77
CA THR A 63 3.20 10.92 -25.07
C THR A 63 1.70 11.20 -24.98
N GLU A 64 1.16 11.86 -25.99
CA GLU A 64 -0.27 12.16 -26.07
C GLU A 64 -1.12 10.89 -26.03
N GLU A 65 -0.69 9.78 -26.68
CA GLU A 65 -1.43 8.52 -26.66
C GLU A 65 -1.59 7.98 -25.23
N PHE A 66 -0.55 8.10 -24.40
CA PHE A 66 -0.63 7.70 -23.00
C PHE A 66 -1.61 8.58 -22.21
N ILE A 67 -1.56 9.91 -22.38
CA ILE A 67 -2.50 10.82 -21.72
C ILE A 67 -3.94 10.48 -22.09
N ARG A 68 -4.21 10.21 -23.37
CA ARG A 68 -5.56 9.87 -23.87
C ARG A 68 -6.04 8.51 -23.37
N SER A 69 -5.12 7.57 -23.08
CA SER A 69 -5.46 6.24 -22.58
C SER A 69 -6.15 6.23 -21.21
N GLY A 70 -6.03 7.31 -20.42
CA GLY A 70 -6.77 7.46 -19.16
C GLY A 70 -6.42 6.42 -18.09
N ARG A 71 -5.21 5.84 -18.15
CA ARG A 71 -4.78 4.75 -17.26
C ARG A 71 -4.41 5.27 -15.88
N PHE A 72 -4.24 4.36 -14.90
CA PHE A 72 -3.94 4.67 -13.49
C PHE A 72 -5.10 5.32 -12.73
N ALA A 73 -5.16 5.03 -11.43
CA ALA A 73 -6.12 5.63 -10.52
C ALA A 73 -5.58 6.95 -9.96
N PHE A 74 -6.45 7.93 -9.81
CA PHE A 74 -6.16 9.18 -9.13
C PHE A 74 -6.79 9.16 -7.75
N ARG A 75 -6.03 9.58 -6.74
CA ARG A 75 -6.55 9.77 -5.39
C ARG A 75 -7.34 11.07 -5.31
N ASP A 76 -6.83 12.13 -5.94
CA ASP A 76 -7.49 13.43 -6.04
C ASP A 76 -6.99 14.21 -7.26
N SER A 77 -7.78 15.17 -7.75
CA SER A 77 -7.40 16.03 -8.88
C SER A 77 -8.16 17.37 -8.89
N LEU A 78 -7.58 18.37 -9.53
CA LEU A 78 -8.23 19.68 -9.73
C LEU A 78 -9.21 19.70 -10.91
N ALA A 79 -9.67 18.52 -11.36
CA ALA A 79 -10.59 18.36 -12.47
C ALA A 79 -11.94 19.05 -12.20
N ARG A 80 -12.36 19.92 -13.12
CA ARG A 80 -13.63 20.66 -13.01
C ARG A 80 -14.66 20.15 -14.00
N SER A 81 -14.24 19.89 -15.23
CA SER A 81 -15.16 19.42 -16.28
C SER A 81 -15.48 17.93 -16.11
N PRO A 82 -16.65 17.45 -16.61
CA PRO A 82 -16.96 16.02 -16.61
C PRO A 82 -15.94 15.18 -17.38
N GLU A 83 -15.30 15.76 -18.40
CA GLU A 83 -14.26 15.10 -19.18
C GLU A 83 -12.97 14.93 -18.38
N GLU A 84 -12.52 15.99 -17.70
CA GLU A 84 -11.33 15.96 -16.83
C GLU A 84 -11.53 15.00 -15.65
N LYS A 85 -12.75 14.90 -15.13
CA LYS A 85 -13.05 13.93 -14.06
C LYS A 85 -12.98 12.47 -14.53
N ARG A 86 -13.25 12.22 -15.82
CA ARG A 86 -13.08 10.88 -16.42
C ARG A 86 -11.62 10.61 -16.76
N ASN A 87 -10.88 11.62 -17.19
CA ASN A 87 -9.46 11.51 -17.49
C ASN A 87 -8.68 12.71 -16.91
N PRO A 88 -8.18 12.60 -15.67
CA PRO A 88 -7.44 13.69 -15.04
C PRO A 88 -6.10 14.03 -15.71
N TRP A 89 -5.56 13.15 -16.56
CA TRP A 89 -4.32 13.43 -17.30
C TRP A 89 -4.43 14.65 -18.23
N LEU A 90 -5.64 14.96 -18.69
CA LEU A 90 -5.92 16.13 -19.53
C LEU A 90 -5.54 17.46 -18.85
N LEU A 91 -5.42 17.47 -17.52
CA LEU A 91 -4.98 18.65 -16.77
C LEU A 91 -3.53 19.06 -17.09
N LEU A 92 -2.68 18.12 -17.54
CA LEU A 92 -1.30 18.41 -17.95
C LEU A 92 -1.20 19.29 -19.20
N GLU A 93 -2.26 19.34 -20.01
CA GLU A 93 -2.29 20.10 -21.27
C GLU A 93 -2.89 21.51 -21.09
N LYS A 94 -3.41 21.81 -19.90
CA LYS A 94 -4.04 23.11 -19.64
C LYS A 94 -3.00 24.21 -19.45
N GLN A 95 -3.30 25.39 -19.98
CA GLN A 95 -2.59 26.60 -19.61
C GLN A 95 -3.16 27.14 -18.30
N ILE A 96 -2.29 27.34 -17.31
CA ILE A 96 -2.64 27.95 -16.03
C ILE A 96 -2.31 29.44 -16.14
N GLY A 97 -3.26 30.31 -15.78
CA GLY A 97 -3.20 31.76 -16.02
C GLY A 97 -1.97 32.50 -15.45
N ASP A 98 -1.25 31.89 -14.51
CA ASP A 98 -0.07 32.47 -13.86
C ASP A 98 1.25 32.11 -14.58
N GLY A 99 1.21 31.51 -15.77
CA GLY A 99 2.40 31.01 -16.49
C GLY A 99 3.03 29.73 -15.88
N LYS A 100 2.39 29.17 -14.85
CA LYS A 100 2.79 27.94 -14.17
C LYS A 100 2.45 26.72 -15.02
N ILE A 101 3.25 25.67 -14.88
CA ILE A 101 3.10 24.46 -15.68
C ILE A 101 2.39 23.39 -14.86
N PRO A 102 1.27 22.82 -15.34
CA PRO A 102 0.59 21.74 -14.65
C PRO A 102 1.47 20.50 -14.59
N VAL A 103 1.54 19.89 -13.41
CA VAL A 103 2.22 18.61 -13.19
C VAL A 103 1.38 17.67 -12.33
N ILE A 104 1.61 16.37 -12.50
CA ILE A 104 0.99 15.30 -11.73
C ILE A 104 2.11 14.55 -11.01
N ALA A 105 1.88 14.15 -9.78
CA ALA A 105 2.81 13.32 -9.02
C ALA A 105 2.04 12.26 -8.21
N ASP A 106 2.75 11.29 -7.67
CA ASP A 106 2.15 10.33 -6.75
C ASP A 106 1.73 11.00 -5.43
N SER A 107 0.59 10.58 -4.86
CA SER A 107 0.07 11.16 -3.63
C SER A 107 1.00 11.01 -2.43
N ASN A 108 1.74 9.90 -2.33
CA ASN A 108 2.70 9.68 -1.25
C ASN A 108 3.94 10.56 -1.45
N SER A 109 4.44 10.64 -2.68
CA SER A 109 5.57 11.51 -3.03
C SER A 109 5.26 12.98 -2.77
N MET A 110 4.06 13.43 -3.11
CA MET A 110 3.60 14.79 -2.79
C MET A 110 3.63 15.05 -1.28
N ALA A 111 3.00 14.17 -0.48
CA ALA A 111 2.84 14.38 0.95
C ALA A 111 4.16 14.26 1.73
N TYR A 112 4.96 13.23 1.44
CA TYR A 112 6.08 12.84 2.28
C TYR A 112 7.45 13.24 1.74
N ALA A 113 7.67 13.25 0.42
CA ALA A 113 8.96 13.62 -0.15
C ALA A 113 9.01 15.11 -0.52
N LEU A 114 7.95 15.62 -1.17
CA LEU A 114 7.87 17.02 -1.60
C LEU A 114 7.32 17.95 -0.51
N HIS A 115 6.55 17.41 0.43
CA HIS A 115 5.78 18.16 1.44
C HIS A 115 4.81 19.19 0.83
N LEU A 116 4.17 18.81 -0.28
CA LEU A 116 3.22 19.62 -1.01
C LEU A 116 1.84 18.96 -1.05
N ARG A 117 0.81 19.79 -1.13
CA ARG A 117 -0.59 19.37 -1.31
C ARG A 117 -1.05 19.63 -2.74
N LEU A 118 -2.18 19.03 -3.11
CA LEU A 118 -2.82 19.29 -4.38
C LEU A 118 -3.13 20.80 -4.51
N GLY A 119 -2.72 21.39 -5.63
CA GLY A 119 -2.88 22.82 -5.92
C GLY A 119 -1.72 23.71 -5.46
N GLU A 120 -0.79 23.20 -4.67
CA GLU A 120 0.45 23.90 -4.32
C GLU A 120 1.47 23.82 -5.47
N GLU A 121 2.55 24.59 -5.33
CA GLU A 121 3.56 24.75 -6.37
C GLU A 121 4.94 24.31 -5.91
N LEU A 122 5.67 23.71 -6.85
CA LEU A 122 7.08 23.40 -6.75
C LEU A 122 7.84 24.32 -7.70
N ILE A 123 8.86 25.00 -7.20
CA ILE A 123 9.72 25.85 -8.03
C ILE A 123 10.96 25.04 -8.43
N LEU A 124 11.15 24.82 -9.72
CA LEU A 124 12.38 24.25 -10.27
C LEU A 124 13.48 25.33 -10.39
N ASN A 125 14.74 24.89 -10.30
CA ASN A 125 15.92 25.73 -10.44
C ASN A 125 15.89 26.96 -9.52
N GLN A 126 15.47 26.76 -8.26
CA GLN A 126 15.48 27.82 -7.25
C GLN A 126 16.89 28.42 -7.13
N GLY A 127 17.00 29.73 -7.36
CA GLY A 127 18.28 30.46 -7.34
C GLY A 127 18.95 30.65 -8.71
N SER A 128 18.35 30.17 -9.79
CA SER A 128 18.77 30.49 -11.17
C SER A 128 18.12 31.78 -11.68
N GLU A 129 18.59 32.29 -12.84
CA GLU A 129 18.00 33.47 -13.50
C GLU A 129 16.54 33.25 -13.96
N HIS A 130 16.13 31.99 -14.15
CA HIS A 130 14.81 31.62 -14.69
C HIS A 130 14.15 30.49 -13.88
N PRO A 131 13.62 30.78 -12.68
CA PRO A 131 12.87 29.79 -11.90
C PRO A 131 11.56 29.42 -12.62
N VAL A 132 11.20 28.13 -12.58
CA VAL A 132 10.00 27.62 -13.24
C VAL A 132 9.03 27.06 -12.20
N GLY A 133 7.84 27.65 -12.12
CA GLY A 133 6.77 27.19 -11.23
C GLY A 133 5.98 26.03 -11.83
N LEU A 134 6.04 24.87 -11.18
CA LEU A 134 5.21 23.70 -11.46
C LEU A 134 4.03 23.68 -10.49
N LYS A 135 2.82 23.50 -10.98
CA LYS A 135 1.61 23.43 -10.15
C LYS A 135 1.06 22.01 -10.12
N LEU A 136 0.87 21.46 -8.92
CA LEU A 136 0.32 20.11 -8.73
C LEU A 136 -1.18 20.11 -9.03
N VAL A 137 -1.58 19.48 -10.13
CA VAL A 137 -2.97 19.43 -10.60
C VAL A 137 -3.65 18.07 -10.42
N GLY A 138 -2.88 17.03 -10.13
CA GLY A 138 -3.41 15.69 -9.84
C GLY A 138 -2.46 14.88 -8.97
N ALA A 139 -3.05 14.01 -8.15
CA ALA A 139 -2.35 13.09 -7.27
C ALA A 139 -2.70 11.65 -7.63
N LEU A 140 -1.71 10.88 -8.10
CA LEU A 140 -1.91 9.46 -8.41
C LEU A 140 -2.06 8.64 -7.13
N ALA A 141 -2.86 7.58 -7.20
CA ALA A 141 -3.06 6.64 -6.10
C ALA A 141 -2.14 5.43 -6.28
N ASP A 142 -1.17 5.26 -5.37
CA ASP A 142 -0.26 4.10 -5.30
C ASP A 142 0.34 3.71 -6.67
N SER A 143 1.04 4.66 -7.28
CA SER A 143 1.49 4.54 -8.67
C SER A 143 2.92 4.04 -8.81
N LEU A 144 3.29 3.71 -10.05
CA LEU A 144 4.67 3.36 -10.42
C LEU A 144 5.59 4.59 -10.50
N PHE A 145 5.03 5.79 -10.45
CA PHE A 145 5.72 7.05 -10.68
C PHE A 145 6.09 7.76 -9.38
N GLN A 146 6.27 7.03 -8.27
CA GLN A 146 6.59 7.67 -6.99
C GLN A 146 7.95 8.40 -7.04
N SER A 147 8.86 7.98 -7.92
CA SER A 147 10.17 8.60 -8.10
C SER A 147 10.17 9.80 -9.03
N GLU A 148 9.04 10.14 -9.65
CA GLU A 148 8.97 11.09 -10.76
C GLU A 148 7.82 12.10 -10.64
N ILE A 149 8.00 13.25 -11.28
CA ILE A 149 6.94 14.21 -11.57
C ILE A 149 6.58 14.12 -13.05
N LEU A 150 5.29 14.07 -13.37
CA LEU A 150 4.79 13.98 -14.74
C LEU A 150 4.39 15.36 -15.26
N MET A 151 4.83 15.70 -16.48
CA MET A 151 4.44 16.91 -17.20
C MET A 151 4.06 16.59 -18.64
N SER A 152 3.23 17.40 -19.30
CA SER A 152 2.91 17.15 -20.71
C SER A 152 4.13 17.29 -21.62
N GLU A 153 4.24 16.44 -22.64
CA GLU A 153 5.35 16.45 -23.60
C GLU A 153 5.59 17.82 -24.27
N PRO A 154 4.56 18.59 -24.70
CA PRO A 154 4.77 19.94 -25.22
C PRO A 154 5.42 20.90 -24.22
N ASN A 155 5.06 20.82 -22.94
CA ASN A 155 5.68 21.63 -21.90
C ASN A 155 7.11 21.17 -21.60
N PHE A 156 7.36 19.87 -21.65
CA PHE A 156 8.70 19.30 -21.48
C PHE A 156 9.66 19.78 -22.56
N LEU A 157 9.26 19.68 -23.84
CA LEU A 157 10.08 20.14 -24.96
C LEU A 157 10.34 21.65 -24.92
N ARG A 158 9.37 22.44 -24.45
CA ARG A 158 9.53 23.89 -24.28
C ARG A 158 10.54 24.25 -23.20
N LEU A 159 10.59 23.49 -22.11
CA LEU A 159 11.49 23.75 -20.98
C LEU A 159 12.87 23.10 -21.14
N PHE A 160 12.94 21.94 -21.79
CA PHE A 160 14.12 21.10 -21.87
C PHE A 160 14.35 20.65 -23.32
N PRO A 161 14.62 21.59 -24.25
CA PRO A 161 14.77 21.29 -25.67
C PRO A 161 15.93 20.31 -25.94
N ASP A 162 16.98 20.33 -25.11
CA ASP A 162 18.15 19.47 -25.26
C ASP A 162 17.89 18.01 -24.85
N GLN A 163 16.75 17.72 -24.22
CA GLN A 163 16.38 16.36 -23.77
C GLN A 163 15.57 15.66 -24.87
N GLU A 164 16.30 15.14 -25.85
CA GLU A 164 15.72 14.44 -26.99
C GLU A 164 15.50 12.93 -26.75
N GLY A 165 14.59 12.35 -27.54
CA GLY A 165 14.24 10.94 -27.51
C GLY A 165 13.50 10.48 -26.25
N TYR A 166 13.27 9.17 -26.18
CA TYR A 166 12.53 8.50 -25.12
C TYR A 166 13.46 7.57 -24.35
N ARG A 167 13.32 7.54 -23.02
CA ARG A 167 14.20 6.75 -22.13
C ARG A 167 13.45 5.96 -21.06
N PHE A 168 12.15 6.13 -20.99
CA PHE A 168 11.31 5.43 -20.04
C PHE A 168 10.09 4.88 -20.78
N PHE A 169 9.74 3.64 -20.49
CA PHE A 169 8.77 2.87 -21.25
C PHE A 169 7.87 2.09 -20.31
N LEU A 170 6.57 2.06 -20.62
CA LEU A 170 5.65 1.09 -20.04
C LEU A 170 5.17 0.15 -21.13
N LEU A 171 5.21 -1.14 -20.84
CA LEU A 171 4.84 -2.18 -21.79
C LEU A 171 3.65 -2.97 -21.27
N ASP A 172 2.66 -3.14 -22.13
CA ASP A 172 1.51 -4.01 -21.89
C ASP A 172 1.83 -5.43 -22.30
N VAL A 173 2.16 -6.25 -21.31
CA VAL A 173 2.62 -7.63 -21.51
C VAL A 173 1.83 -8.54 -20.58
N ALA A 174 1.30 -9.63 -21.12
CA ALA A 174 0.66 -10.68 -20.32
C ALA A 174 1.70 -11.29 -19.35
N PRO A 175 1.34 -11.58 -18.08
CA PRO A 175 2.29 -12.06 -17.07
C PRO A 175 3.10 -13.29 -17.50
N GLU A 176 2.50 -14.18 -18.30
CA GLU A 176 3.13 -15.41 -18.80
C GLU A 176 4.23 -15.12 -19.83
N LYS A 177 4.12 -13.99 -20.56
CA LYS A 177 5.09 -13.56 -21.58
C LYS A 177 6.20 -12.68 -21.01
N THR A 178 6.03 -12.14 -19.79
CA THR A 178 6.97 -11.17 -19.18
C THR A 178 8.42 -11.61 -19.25
N PRO A 179 8.82 -12.84 -18.82
CA PRO A 179 10.22 -13.24 -18.87
C PRO A 179 10.81 -13.30 -20.28
N ALA A 180 10.02 -13.78 -21.25
CA ALA A 180 10.45 -13.89 -22.64
C ALA A 180 10.59 -12.51 -23.29
N VAL A 181 9.67 -11.58 -23.00
CA VAL A 181 9.74 -10.19 -23.50
C VAL A 181 10.90 -9.43 -22.86
N THR A 182 11.13 -9.58 -21.56
CA THR A 182 12.29 -8.99 -20.87
C THR A 182 13.60 -9.43 -21.53
N ALA A 183 13.83 -10.75 -21.62
CA ALA A 183 15.08 -11.29 -22.18
C ALA A 183 15.30 -10.83 -23.63
N LEU A 184 14.25 -10.81 -24.45
CA LEU A 184 14.34 -10.33 -25.83
C LEU A 184 14.72 -8.85 -25.92
N LEU A 185 14.08 -8.00 -25.13
CA LEU A 185 14.31 -6.55 -25.19
C LEU A 185 15.69 -6.18 -24.65
N GLU A 186 16.13 -6.80 -23.55
CA GLU A 186 17.46 -6.58 -22.98
C GLU A 186 18.57 -7.07 -23.91
N ASP A 187 18.35 -8.17 -24.64
CA ASP A 187 19.29 -8.67 -25.66
C ASP A 187 19.35 -7.76 -26.88
N ARG A 188 18.19 -7.43 -27.49
CA ARG A 188 18.13 -6.67 -28.74
C ARG A 188 18.45 -5.18 -28.57
N LEU A 189 18.16 -4.62 -27.40
CA LEU A 189 18.39 -3.21 -27.10
C LEU A 189 19.54 -3.01 -26.09
N SER A 190 20.43 -3.99 -25.97
CA SER A 190 21.61 -3.93 -25.10
C SER A 190 22.46 -2.68 -25.36
N ASP A 191 22.58 -2.28 -26.63
CA ASP A 191 23.35 -1.11 -27.06
C ASP A 191 22.81 0.20 -26.50
N PHE A 192 21.52 0.24 -26.15
CA PHE A 192 20.87 1.40 -25.52
C PHE A 192 20.89 1.32 -23.98
N GLY A 193 21.41 0.22 -23.41
CA GLY A 193 21.33 -0.09 -22.00
C GLY A 193 19.88 -0.22 -21.54
N PHE A 194 19.07 -0.95 -22.31
CA PHE A 194 17.66 -1.19 -22.00
C PHE A 194 17.53 -2.20 -20.87
N ASP A 195 16.82 -1.82 -19.81
CA ASP A 195 16.59 -2.63 -18.61
C ASP A 195 15.08 -2.73 -18.37
N ALA A 196 14.54 -3.95 -18.26
CA ALA A 196 13.10 -4.17 -18.27
C ALA A 196 12.63 -5.02 -17.08
N ILE A 197 11.97 -4.36 -16.12
CA ILE A 197 11.49 -4.99 -14.90
C ILE A 197 9.95 -5.13 -14.85
N PRO A 198 9.42 -6.14 -14.15
CA PRO A 198 8.00 -6.22 -13.83
C PRO A 198 7.53 -5.01 -13.03
N THR A 199 6.36 -4.46 -13.37
CA THR A 199 5.76 -3.34 -12.61
C THR A 199 5.42 -3.74 -11.18
N SER A 200 5.09 -5.02 -10.96
CA SER A 200 4.89 -5.59 -9.63
C SER A 200 6.16 -5.51 -8.77
N GLU A 201 7.33 -5.72 -9.37
CA GLU A 201 8.61 -5.64 -8.68
C GLU A 201 8.96 -4.18 -8.34
N ARG A 202 8.80 -3.26 -9.30
CA ARG A 202 8.97 -1.82 -9.06
C ARG A 202 8.10 -1.32 -7.91
N LEU A 203 6.81 -1.68 -7.93
CA LEU A 203 5.85 -1.27 -6.89
C LEU A 203 6.15 -1.94 -5.53
N ALA A 204 6.52 -3.21 -5.52
CA ALA A 204 6.97 -3.90 -4.31
C ALA A 204 8.22 -3.24 -3.71
N GLY A 205 9.11 -2.69 -4.55
CA GLY A 205 10.27 -1.91 -4.11
C GLY A 205 9.89 -0.68 -3.28
N PHE A 206 8.90 0.10 -3.73
CA PHE A 206 8.39 1.25 -2.97
C PHE A 206 7.72 0.83 -1.66
N HIS A 207 6.95 -0.25 -1.68
CA HIS A 207 6.26 -0.77 -0.50
C HIS A 207 7.17 -1.53 0.47
N ARG A 208 8.42 -1.85 0.09
CA ARG A 208 9.29 -2.70 0.92
C ARG A 208 9.59 -2.09 2.28
N VAL A 209 9.89 -0.79 2.31
CA VAL A 209 10.22 -0.08 3.56
C VAL A 209 8.96 0.04 4.43
N GLU A 210 7.83 0.45 3.84
CA GLU A 210 6.55 0.56 4.52
C GLU A 210 6.11 -0.79 5.11
N ASN A 211 6.13 -1.85 4.31
CA ASN A 211 5.74 -3.19 4.74
C ASN A 211 6.63 -3.75 5.84
N THR A 212 7.94 -3.45 5.81
CA THR A 212 8.87 -3.89 6.87
C THR A 212 8.55 -3.19 8.19
N TYR A 213 8.27 -1.88 8.13
CA TYR A 213 7.88 -1.09 9.29
C TYR A 213 6.53 -1.56 9.87
N LEU A 214 5.52 -1.74 9.02
CA LEU A 214 4.22 -2.27 9.39
C LEU A 214 4.32 -3.68 9.98
N SER A 215 5.13 -4.56 9.39
CA SER A 215 5.35 -5.93 9.90
C SER A 215 5.98 -5.93 11.29
N THR A 216 6.88 -4.99 11.58
CA THR A 216 7.48 -4.85 12.91
C THR A 216 6.44 -4.43 13.95
N PHE A 217 5.60 -3.44 13.64
CA PHE A 217 4.51 -3.05 14.54
C PHE A 217 3.44 -4.11 14.70
N GLN A 218 3.10 -4.82 13.62
CA GLN A 218 2.20 -5.95 13.68
C GLN A 218 2.75 -7.07 14.57
N SER A 219 4.06 -7.31 14.52
CA SER A 219 4.73 -8.26 15.41
C SER A 219 4.64 -7.83 16.88
N LEU A 220 4.88 -6.55 17.17
CA LEU A 220 4.71 -5.99 18.51
C LEU A 220 3.25 -6.05 19.00
N GLY A 221 2.29 -5.75 18.12
CA GLY A 221 0.86 -5.91 18.41
C GLY A 221 0.48 -7.37 18.67
N GLY A 222 1.05 -8.30 17.90
CA GLY A 222 0.90 -9.74 18.10
C GLY A 222 1.47 -10.21 19.44
N LEU A 223 2.64 -9.71 19.86
CA LEU A 223 3.19 -9.96 21.20
C LEU A 223 2.29 -9.40 22.30
N GLY A 224 1.74 -8.19 22.12
CA GLY A 224 0.76 -7.62 23.02
C GLY A 224 -0.49 -8.49 23.16
N LEU A 225 -0.96 -9.07 22.05
CA LEU A 225 -2.08 -10.00 22.07
C LEU A 225 -1.74 -11.29 22.83
N VAL A 226 -0.56 -11.88 22.59
CA VAL A 226 -0.11 -13.07 23.33
C VAL A 226 -0.05 -12.79 24.84
N LEU A 227 0.57 -11.68 25.25
CA LEU A 227 0.62 -11.26 26.65
C LEU A 227 -0.78 -11.05 27.24
N GLY A 228 -1.69 -10.44 26.48
CA GLY A 228 -3.09 -10.28 26.85
C GLY A 228 -3.81 -11.61 27.07
N THR A 229 -3.62 -12.59 26.17
CA THR A 229 -4.21 -13.94 26.32
C THR A 229 -3.65 -14.69 27.53
N MET A 230 -2.34 -14.56 27.81
CA MET A 230 -1.74 -15.14 29.02
C MET A 230 -2.27 -14.49 30.30
N GLY A 231 -2.43 -13.16 30.29
CA GLY A 231 -3.04 -12.42 31.40
C GLY A 231 -4.47 -12.87 31.67
N LEU A 232 -5.28 -13.02 30.61
CA LEU A 232 -6.64 -13.57 30.72
C LEU A 232 -6.61 -14.98 31.30
N ALA A 233 -5.73 -15.86 30.82
CA ALA A 233 -5.59 -17.22 31.35
C ALA A 233 -5.22 -17.23 32.83
N ALA A 234 -4.32 -16.36 33.28
CA ALA A 234 -3.95 -16.23 34.69
C ALA A 234 -5.12 -15.75 35.56
N VAL A 235 -5.91 -14.79 35.08
CA VAL A 235 -7.12 -14.31 35.78
C VAL A 235 -8.19 -15.41 35.85
N LEU A 236 -8.44 -16.11 34.75
CA LEU A 236 -9.39 -17.23 34.71
C LEU A 236 -8.97 -18.37 35.65
N TRP A 237 -7.66 -18.68 35.67
CA TRP A 237 -7.10 -19.67 36.58
C TRP A 237 -7.27 -19.27 38.05
N ARG A 238 -6.97 -18.01 38.38
CA ARG A 238 -7.16 -17.47 39.73
C ARG A 238 -8.63 -17.51 40.15
N ASN A 239 -9.55 -17.09 39.27
CA ASN A 239 -11.00 -17.15 39.53
C ASN A 239 -11.47 -18.58 39.80
N ALA A 240 -10.95 -19.56 39.04
CA ALA A 240 -11.29 -20.97 39.22
C ALA A 240 -10.78 -21.52 40.57
N LEU A 241 -9.60 -21.08 41.04
CA LEU A 241 -9.06 -21.46 42.35
C LEU A 241 -9.86 -20.87 43.51
N GLU A 242 -10.15 -19.56 43.47
CA GLU A 242 -10.90 -18.85 44.52
C GLU A 242 -12.32 -19.41 44.68
N ARG A 243 -12.96 -19.83 43.57
CA ARG A 243 -14.33 -20.39 43.58
C ARG A 243 -14.43 -21.88 43.90
N ARG A 244 -13.32 -22.59 44.15
CA ARG A 244 -13.37 -24.04 44.46
C ARG A 244 -14.27 -24.37 45.66
N ARG A 245 -14.27 -23.52 46.69
CA ARG A 245 -15.08 -23.71 47.92
C ARG A 245 -16.58 -23.58 47.62
N GLU A 246 -16.97 -22.59 46.84
CA GLU A 246 -18.36 -22.39 46.42
C GLU A 246 -18.86 -23.55 45.54
N LEU A 247 -18.02 -24.01 44.60
CA LEU A 247 -18.33 -25.15 43.74
C LEU A 247 -18.47 -26.46 44.53
N ALA A 248 -17.63 -26.67 45.55
CA ALA A 248 -17.72 -27.83 46.43
C ALA A 248 -18.99 -27.80 47.30
N LEU A 249 -19.40 -26.64 47.80
CA LEU A 249 -20.66 -26.46 48.53
C LEU A 249 -21.88 -26.75 47.63
N LEU A 250 -21.89 -26.22 46.41
CA LEU A 250 -22.99 -26.46 45.46
C LEU A 250 -23.09 -27.94 45.06
N GLN A 251 -21.96 -28.62 44.88
CA GLN A 251 -21.94 -30.08 44.66
C GLN A 251 -22.45 -30.84 45.88
N ALA A 252 -22.08 -30.45 47.11
CA ALA A 252 -22.55 -31.09 48.34
C ALA A 252 -24.08 -30.95 48.54
N VAL A 253 -24.68 -29.85 48.05
CA VAL A 253 -26.13 -29.63 48.04
C VAL A 253 -26.84 -30.42 46.92
N GLY A 254 -26.09 -31.04 45.99
CA GLY A 254 -26.63 -31.93 44.95
C GLY A 254 -26.68 -31.34 43.54
N TYR A 255 -25.97 -30.24 43.27
CA TYR A 255 -25.86 -29.73 41.89
C TYR A 255 -25.03 -30.66 41.00
N ASN A 256 -25.53 -30.90 39.79
CA ASN A 256 -24.83 -31.68 38.77
C ASN A 256 -23.58 -30.91 38.27
N PRO A 257 -22.39 -31.55 38.20
CA PRO A 257 -21.17 -30.94 37.67
C PRO A 257 -21.32 -30.32 36.28
N SER A 258 -22.19 -30.86 35.42
CA SER A 258 -22.44 -30.30 34.08
C SER A 258 -23.15 -28.94 34.11
N ARG A 259 -24.07 -28.71 35.06
CA ARG A 259 -24.73 -27.40 35.22
C ARG A 259 -23.78 -26.35 35.79
N LEU A 260 -22.91 -26.76 36.71
CA LEU A 260 -21.86 -25.89 37.27
C LEU A 260 -20.87 -25.46 36.18
N GLY A 261 -20.47 -26.38 35.30
CA GLY A 261 -19.64 -26.06 34.13
C GLY A 261 -20.29 -25.05 33.19
N LEU A 262 -21.60 -25.17 32.94
CA LEU A 262 -22.35 -24.25 32.08
C LEU A 262 -22.38 -22.82 32.65
N ILE A 263 -22.58 -22.68 33.96
CA ILE A 263 -22.60 -21.38 34.65
C ILE A 263 -21.25 -20.68 34.50
N ILE A 264 -20.15 -21.39 34.81
CA ILE A 264 -18.79 -20.85 34.72
C ILE A 264 -18.45 -20.47 33.27
N LEU A 265 -18.80 -21.33 32.31
CA LEU A 265 -18.56 -21.07 30.90
C LEU A 265 -19.33 -19.83 30.42
N SER A 266 -20.59 -19.67 30.82
CA SER A 266 -21.40 -18.50 30.44
C SER A 266 -20.84 -17.18 30.97
N GLU A 267 -20.30 -17.18 32.18
CA GLU A 267 -19.71 -15.99 32.80
C GLU A 267 -18.40 -15.61 32.11
N ASN A 268 -17.55 -16.60 31.82
CA ASN A 268 -16.30 -16.37 31.11
C ASN A 268 -16.54 -15.89 29.66
N ILE A 269 -17.55 -16.43 28.98
CA ILE A 269 -17.95 -15.96 27.64
C ILE A 269 -18.48 -14.53 27.69
N LEU A 270 -19.27 -14.19 28.72
CA LEU A 270 -19.78 -12.83 28.89
C LEU A 270 -18.63 -11.82 29.12
N LEU A 271 -17.68 -12.16 29.99
CA LEU A 271 -16.48 -11.34 30.24
C LEU A 271 -15.63 -11.20 28.98
N LEU A 272 -15.43 -12.29 28.23
CA LEU A 272 -14.69 -12.27 26.97
C LEU A 272 -15.39 -11.39 25.93
N GLY A 273 -16.71 -11.52 25.78
CA GLY A 273 -17.51 -10.69 24.87
C GLY A 273 -17.46 -9.21 25.23
N ALA A 274 -17.62 -8.87 26.52
CA ALA A 274 -17.52 -7.50 27.00
C ALA A 274 -16.11 -6.91 26.74
N GLY A 275 -15.06 -7.70 26.96
CA GLY A 275 -13.68 -7.31 26.67
C GLY A 275 -13.44 -7.07 25.18
N ILE A 276 -13.96 -7.93 24.31
CA ILE A 276 -13.86 -7.75 22.85
C ILE A 276 -14.59 -6.49 22.41
N VAL A 277 -15.81 -6.24 22.90
CA VAL A 277 -16.60 -5.05 22.54
C VAL A 277 -15.90 -3.77 22.98
N THR A 278 -15.47 -3.70 24.24
CA THR A 278 -14.77 -2.53 24.78
C THR A 278 -13.43 -2.30 24.10
N GLY A 279 -12.62 -3.35 23.89
CA GLY A 279 -11.35 -3.28 23.16
C GLY A 279 -11.52 -2.83 21.71
N THR A 280 -12.53 -3.36 21.01
CA THR A 280 -12.85 -2.93 19.63
C THR A 280 -13.26 -1.47 19.59
N LEU A 281 -14.07 -1.00 20.54
CA LEU A 281 -14.46 0.41 20.62
C LEU A 281 -13.26 1.32 20.86
N CYS A 282 -12.37 0.97 21.78
CA CYS A 282 -11.13 1.70 22.03
C CYS A 282 -10.22 1.74 20.79
N ALA A 283 -10.07 0.62 20.08
CA ALA A 283 -9.27 0.56 18.85
C ALA A 283 -9.87 1.43 17.73
N LEU A 284 -11.19 1.39 17.54
CA LEU A 284 -11.87 2.23 16.56
C LEU A 284 -11.66 3.72 16.87
N LEU A 285 -11.83 4.14 18.12
CA LEU A 285 -11.61 5.52 18.55
C LEU A 285 -10.17 5.98 18.31
N ALA A 286 -9.18 5.11 18.53
CA ALA A 286 -7.77 5.42 18.30
C ALA A 286 -7.44 5.63 16.80
N ILE A 287 -8.14 4.94 15.90
CA ILE A 287 -7.87 4.97 14.45
C ILE A 287 -8.58 6.15 13.74
N VAL A 288 -9.61 6.76 14.35
CA VAL A 288 -10.39 7.87 13.75
C VAL A 288 -9.51 8.98 13.12
N PRO A 289 -8.47 9.52 13.78
CA PRO A 289 -7.68 10.62 13.22
C PRO A 289 -6.89 10.21 11.97
N ALA A 290 -6.37 8.97 11.96
CA ALA A 290 -5.62 8.44 10.84
C ALA A 290 -6.52 8.25 9.61
N PHE A 291 -7.76 7.82 9.83
CA PHE A 291 -8.75 7.58 8.79
C PHE A 291 -9.21 8.87 8.11
N SER A 292 -9.50 9.91 8.90
CA SER A 292 -9.94 11.22 8.41
C SER A 292 -8.87 11.96 7.61
N GLY A 293 -7.59 11.75 7.92
CA GLY A 293 -6.48 12.43 7.25
C GLY A 293 -5.99 11.75 5.97
N HIS A 294 -6.07 10.42 5.88
CA HIS A 294 -5.43 9.65 4.80
C HIS A 294 -6.39 8.75 4.01
N GLY A 295 -7.68 8.66 4.35
CA GLY A 295 -8.64 7.88 3.57
C GLY A 295 -8.21 6.42 3.41
N GLY A 296 -8.25 5.64 4.49
CA GLY A 296 -7.94 4.21 4.46
C GLY A 296 -9.16 3.36 4.10
N ILE A 297 -8.95 2.13 3.66
CA ILE A 297 -10.00 1.10 3.62
C ILE A 297 -9.77 0.21 4.84
N LEU A 298 -10.78 0.06 5.71
CA LEU A 298 -10.67 -0.88 6.83
C LEU A 298 -10.65 -2.31 6.28
N PRO A 299 -9.60 -3.12 6.55
CA PRO A 299 -9.55 -4.52 6.14
C PRO A 299 -10.48 -5.34 7.04
N MET A 300 -11.78 -5.23 6.80
CA MET A 300 -12.86 -5.84 7.61
C MET A 300 -12.68 -7.35 7.75
N VAL A 301 -12.17 -8.02 6.71
CA VAL A 301 -11.90 -9.46 6.72
C VAL A 301 -10.79 -9.81 7.71
N SER A 302 -9.66 -9.09 7.67
CA SER A 302 -8.54 -9.34 8.57
C SER A 302 -8.88 -8.98 10.02
N MET A 303 -9.65 -7.91 10.22
CA MET A 303 -10.09 -7.52 11.55
C MET A 303 -11.08 -8.54 12.12
N GLY A 304 -12.04 -8.98 11.30
CA GLY A 304 -13.00 -10.02 11.67
C GLY A 304 -12.33 -11.36 11.98
N SER A 305 -11.32 -11.77 11.21
CA SER A 305 -10.58 -13.01 11.46
C SER A 305 -9.76 -12.94 12.74
N LEU A 306 -9.14 -11.79 13.05
CA LEU A 306 -8.41 -11.59 14.30
C LEU A 306 -9.35 -11.63 15.51
N LEU A 307 -10.48 -10.92 15.47
CA LEU A 307 -11.47 -10.95 16.55
C LEU A 307 -12.03 -12.36 16.78
N LEU A 308 -12.30 -13.09 15.70
CA LEU A 308 -12.77 -14.48 15.77
C LEU A 308 -11.69 -15.41 16.34
N ALA A 309 -10.41 -15.21 15.98
CA ALA A 309 -9.30 -15.97 16.54
C ALA A 309 -9.12 -15.70 18.06
N VAL A 310 -9.27 -14.45 18.50
CA VAL A 310 -9.23 -14.09 19.92
C VAL A 310 -10.40 -14.71 20.68
N LEU A 311 -11.61 -14.65 20.12
CA LEU A 311 -12.78 -15.28 20.69
C LEU A 311 -12.60 -16.80 20.82
N ALA A 312 -12.11 -17.45 19.75
CA ALA A 312 -11.91 -18.90 19.70
C ALA A 312 -10.84 -19.36 20.71
N THR A 313 -9.70 -18.67 20.78
CA THR A 313 -8.62 -19.00 21.73
C THR A 313 -9.04 -18.74 23.17
N GLY A 314 -9.73 -17.64 23.46
CA GLY A 314 -10.28 -17.35 24.79
C GLY A 314 -11.34 -18.37 25.23
N ALA A 315 -12.24 -18.76 24.33
CA ALA A 315 -13.26 -19.77 24.60
C ALA A 315 -12.62 -21.15 24.84
N ALA A 316 -11.63 -21.55 24.04
CA ALA A 316 -10.89 -22.79 24.23
C ALA A 316 -10.15 -22.83 25.58
N ALA A 317 -9.49 -21.74 25.96
CA ALA A 317 -8.81 -21.63 27.25
C ALA A 317 -9.80 -21.72 28.44
N SER A 318 -10.95 -21.07 28.32
CA SER A 318 -12.03 -21.14 29.32
C SER A 318 -12.56 -22.57 29.45
N LEU A 319 -12.86 -23.25 28.34
CA LEU A 319 -13.31 -24.64 28.33
C LEU A 319 -12.29 -25.58 28.98
N LEU A 320 -11.01 -25.42 28.66
CA LEU A 320 -9.92 -26.18 29.27
C LEU A 320 -9.85 -25.94 30.78
N ALA A 321 -9.90 -24.69 31.23
CA ALA A 321 -9.88 -24.34 32.65
C ALA A 321 -11.08 -24.94 33.41
N THR A 322 -12.28 -24.83 32.85
CA THR A 322 -13.50 -25.41 33.42
C THR A 322 -13.43 -26.94 33.48
N ALA A 323 -12.93 -27.59 32.42
CA ALA A 323 -12.76 -29.04 32.40
C ALA A 323 -11.75 -29.53 33.44
N ILE A 324 -10.63 -28.83 33.62
CA ILE A 324 -9.61 -29.14 34.64
C ILE A 324 -10.18 -28.96 36.06
N ALA A 325 -10.94 -27.88 36.28
CA ALA A 325 -11.57 -27.60 37.58
C ALA A 325 -12.60 -28.68 37.97
N LEU A 326 -13.42 -29.14 37.00
CA LEU A 326 -14.45 -30.16 37.21
C LEU A 326 -13.89 -31.58 37.37
N ARG A 327 -12.72 -31.88 36.77
CA ARG A 327 -12.04 -33.19 36.90
C ARG A 327 -11.20 -33.34 38.17
N SER A 328 -10.86 -32.23 38.83
CA SER A 328 -10.16 -32.30 40.11
C SER A 328 -11.11 -32.83 41.19
N PRO A 329 -10.73 -33.80 42.03
CA PRO A 329 -11.56 -34.22 43.15
C PRO A 329 -11.75 -33.00 44.08
N LEU A 330 -12.98 -32.51 44.20
CA LEU A 330 -13.35 -31.32 44.99
C LEU A 330 -13.58 -31.67 46.48
N LEU A 331 -13.84 -32.94 46.79
CA LEU A 331 -14.08 -33.43 48.16
C LEU A 331 -12.87 -33.30 49.11
N PRO A 332 -11.60 -33.50 48.69
CA PRO A 332 -10.44 -33.21 49.53
C PRO A 332 -10.28 -31.72 49.87
N ALA A 333 -10.80 -30.80 49.06
CA ALA A 333 -10.69 -29.36 49.30
C ALA A 333 -11.57 -28.86 50.46
N LEU A 334 -12.58 -29.65 50.86
CA LEU A 334 -13.35 -29.44 52.09
C LEU A 334 -12.62 -29.96 53.35
N ARG A 335 -11.53 -30.72 53.17
CA ARG A 335 -10.82 -31.44 54.24
C ARG A 335 -9.45 -30.85 54.56
N SER A 336 -9.01 -29.83 53.82
CA SER A 336 -7.68 -29.21 53.95
C SER A 336 -7.64 -27.98 54.87
N GLU A 337 -8.59 -27.86 55.79
CA GLU A 337 -8.51 -27.11 57.05
C GLU A 337 -9.20 -27.92 58.15
#